data_AF-A0A5C4LSR2-F1
#
_entry.id   AF-A0A5C4LSR2-F1
#
_cell.length_a   1.000
_cell.length_b   1.000
_cell.length_c   1.000
_cell.angle_alpha   90.00
_cell.angle_beta   90.00
_cell.angle_gamma   90.00
#
_symmetry.space_group_name_H-M   'P 1'
#
loop_
_entity.id
_entity.type
_entity.pdbx_description
1 polymer ?
#
loop_
_entity_poly.entity_id
_entity_poly.type
_entity_poly.pdbx_seq_one_letter_code
_entity_poly.pdbx_strand_id
1 'polypeptide(L)'
;MTARQSPAGQAAGPVDDGRLGQLLAGLKAVRDGDFSTRLPQVGDALLDEIAGVFNGMVDQLALFTTEVTRVAREVGSEGRLGGQAQVPGVAGTWRDLTESVNAMAGNLTDQVRSIAEVTTAVAKGDLTQKITVDVKGELLELKNTINTMVDQLSSFADEVTRVAREVGSEGRLGGQAQVPGVAGTWRDL
;
A
#
# COMPACT_ATOMS: atom_id res chain seq x y z
N MET A 1 62.71 -28.68 17.54
CA MET A 1 62.04 -27.54 18.22
C MET A 1 61.91 -26.41 17.22
N THR A 2 60.79 -26.35 16.50
CA THR A 2 60.49 -25.33 15.50
C THR A 2 59.62 -24.28 16.20
N ALA A 3 60.19 -23.11 16.48
CA ALA A 3 59.48 -22.01 17.10
C ALA A 3 58.46 -21.42 16.11
N ARG A 4 57.17 -21.57 16.42
CA ARG A 4 56.09 -20.79 15.81
C ARG A 4 56.32 -19.32 16.18
N GLN A 5 56.68 -18.50 15.21
CA GLN A 5 56.53 -17.04 15.33
C GLN A 5 55.03 -16.72 15.29
N SER A 6 54.51 -16.23 16.42
CA SER A 6 53.20 -15.56 16.46
C SER A 6 53.27 -14.25 15.66
N PRO A 7 52.27 -13.93 14.83
CA PRO A 7 52.24 -12.62 14.19
C PRO A 7 51.92 -11.57 15.26
N ALA A 8 52.82 -10.61 15.41
CA ALA A 8 52.61 -9.43 16.24
C ALA A 8 51.33 -8.71 15.77
N GLY A 9 50.41 -8.46 16.70
CA GLY A 9 49.26 -7.60 16.44
C GLY A 9 49.76 -6.22 16.03
N GLN A 10 49.48 -5.82 14.80
CA GLN A 10 49.64 -4.43 14.37
C GLN A 10 48.72 -3.57 15.25
N ALA A 11 49.32 -2.83 16.18
CA ALA A 11 48.62 -1.80 16.93
C ALA A 11 48.17 -0.73 15.93
N ALA A 12 46.86 -0.50 15.85
CA ALA A 12 46.27 0.48 14.96
C ALA A 12 46.85 1.87 15.23
N GLY A 13 47.38 2.51 14.18
CA GLY A 13 47.86 3.89 14.25
C GLY A 13 46.73 4.89 14.48
N PRO A 14 47.04 6.15 14.86
CA PRO A 14 46.03 7.18 15.13
C PRO A 14 45.09 7.38 13.93
N VAL A 15 43.82 7.68 14.22
CA VAL A 15 42.81 8.01 13.19
C VAL A 15 43.32 9.20 12.37
N ASP A 16 43.62 8.99 11.09
CA ASP A 16 44.03 10.05 10.17
C ASP A 16 42.83 10.72 9.47
N ASP A 17 43.05 11.91 8.92
CA ASP A 17 42.04 12.70 8.21
C ASP A 17 41.48 12.00 6.96
N GLY A 18 42.23 11.07 6.36
CA GLY A 18 41.80 10.28 5.21
C GLY A 18 40.69 9.30 5.57
N ARG A 19 40.80 8.64 6.72
CA ARG A 19 39.79 7.72 7.26
C ARG A 19 38.49 8.44 7.62
N LEU A 20 38.58 9.61 8.26
CA LEU A 20 37.41 10.46 8.53
C LEU A 20 36.79 11.00 7.24
N GLY A 21 37.61 11.31 6.23
CA GLY A 21 37.17 11.69 4.91
C GLY A 21 36.34 10.60 4.23
N GLN A 22 36.72 9.32 4.36
CA GLN A 22 35.96 8.20 3.83
C GLN A 22 34.61 8.01 4.53
N LEU A 23 34.58 8.10 5.86
CA LEU A 23 33.33 8.06 6.63
C LEU A 23 32.39 9.19 6.20
N LEU A 24 32.90 10.41 6.07
CA LEU A 24 32.11 11.56 5.61
C LEU A 24 31.60 11.36 4.17
N ALA A 25 32.41 10.79 3.28
CA ALA A 25 31.98 10.48 1.92
C ALA A 25 30.85 9.44 1.91
N GLY A 26 30.98 8.37 2.71
CA GLY A 26 29.93 7.37 2.89
C GLY A 26 28.63 7.99 3.42
N LEU A 27 28.70 8.80 4.48
CA LEU A 27 27.54 9.49 5.04
C LEU A 27 26.87 10.43 4.02
N LYS A 28 27.66 11.16 3.22
CA LYS A 28 27.13 12.00 2.12
C LYS A 28 26.44 11.16 1.06
N ALA A 29 27.03 10.04 0.65
CA ALA A 29 26.43 9.13 -0.32
C ALA A 29 25.07 8.60 0.16
N VAL A 30 24.98 8.12 1.40
CA VAL A 30 23.71 7.64 1.99
C VAL A 30 22.68 8.76 2.08
N ARG A 31 23.08 9.96 2.52
CA ARG A 31 22.21 11.15 2.55
C ARG A 31 21.65 11.47 1.17
N ASP A 32 22.47 11.30 0.13
CA ASP A 32 22.09 11.59 -1.26
C ASP A 32 21.37 10.39 -1.93
N GLY A 33 21.07 9.33 -1.16
CA GLY A 33 20.26 8.19 -1.59
C GLY A 33 21.04 7.02 -2.19
N ASP A 34 22.37 7.06 -2.18
CA ASP A 34 23.20 5.93 -2.61
C ASP A 34 23.34 4.92 -1.47
N PHE A 35 22.46 3.92 -1.47
CA PHE A 35 22.51 2.79 -0.54
C PHE A 35 23.36 1.60 -1.05
N SER A 36 24.13 1.80 -2.12
CA SER A 36 25.14 0.83 -2.59
C SER A 36 26.53 1.10 -1.99
N THR A 37 26.74 2.28 -1.41
CA THR A 37 27.99 2.67 -0.76
C THR A 37 28.35 1.76 0.42
N ARG A 38 29.63 1.44 0.59
CA ARG A 38 30.13 0.64 1.71
C ARG A 38 31.43 1.21 2.23
N LEU A 39 31.59 1.22 3.56
CA LEU A 39 32.86 1.55 4.21
C LEU A 39 33.74 0.29 4.27
N PRO A 40 35.03 0.39 3.89
CA PRO A 40 35.96 -0.73 3.97
C PRO A 40 36.38 -1.02 5.42
N GLN A 41 36.72 -2.28 5.70
CA GLN A 41 37.45 -2.65 6.91
C GLN A 41 38.94 -2.33 6.72
N VAL A 42 39.52 -1.61 7.67
CA VAL A 42 40.88 -1.04 7.59
C VAL A 42 41.80 -1.57 8.69
N GLY A 43 41.33 -2.52 9.51
CA GLY A 43 42.13 -3.21 10.53
C GLY A 43 42.29 -2.40 11.83
N ASP A 44 41.52 -1.33 11.99
CA ASP A 44 41.37 -0.61 13.24
C ASP A 44 40.05 -1.03 13.89
N ALA A 45 40.10 -1.49 15.13
CA ALA A 45 38.93 -2.11 15.77
C ALA A 45 37.71 -1.18 15.84
N LEU A 46 37.91 0.10 16.16
CA LEU A 46 36.81 1.05 16.28
C LEU A 46 36.25 1.43 14.90
N LEU A 47 37.14 1.68 13.93
CA LEU A 47 36.70 2.02 12.58
C LEU A 47 36.03 0.85 11.87
N ASP A 48 36.49 -0.38 12.12
CA ASP A 48 35.87 -1.59 11.58
C ASP A 48 34.48 -1.82 12.20
N GLU A 49 34.31 -1.51 13.50
CA GLU A 49 32.99 -1.52 14.15
C GLU A 49 32.06 -0.46 13.56
N ILE A 50 32.54 0.78 13.40
CA ILE A 50 31.78 1.87 12.75
C ILE A 50 31.40 1.48 11.32
N ALA A 51 32.32 0.91 10.55
CA ALA A 51 32.05 0.43 9.19
C ALA A 51 30.98 -0.66 9.20
N GLY A 52 31.02 -1.58 10.16
CA GLY A 52 29.99 -2.61 10.35
C GLY A 52 28.60 -2.01 10.62
N VAL A 53 28.50 -1.09 11.59
CA VAL A 53 27.24 -0.42 11.93
C VAL A 53 26.72 0.41 10.75
N PHE A 54 27.60 1.18 10.10
CA PHE A 54 27.25 1.96 8.92
C PHE A 54 26.72 1.08 7.79
N ASN A 55 27.47 0.04 7.41
CA ASN A 55 27.06 -0.85 6.33
C ASN A 55 25.74 -1.56 6.64
N GLY A 56 25.52 -1.97 7.89
CA GLY A 56 24.24 -2.53 8.34
C GLY A 56 23.07 -1.54 8.25
N MET A 57 23.28 -0.26 8.60
CA MET A 57 22.26 0.78 8.40
C MET A 57 21.97 1.00 6.90
N VAL A 58 22.99 0.97 6.06
CA VAL A 58 22.83 1.10 4.60
C VAL A 58 22.05 -0.08 4.02
N ASP A 59 22.32 -1.31 4.46
CA ASP A 59 21.58 -2.50 4.03
C ASP A 59 20.09 -2.39 4.41
N GLN A 60 19.79 -1.93 5.64
CA GLN A 60 18.41 -1.76 6.10
C GLN A 60 17.67 -0.67 5.31
N LEU A 61 18.34 0.45 5.01
CA LEU A 61 17.79 1.52 4.16
C LEU A 61 17.49 1.01 2.74
N ALA A 62 18.43 0.31 2.11
CA ALA A 62 18.27 -0.25 0.78
C ALA A 62 17.06 -1.22 0.71
N LEU A 63 16.93 -2.07 1.72
CA LEU A 63 15.83 -3.04 1.81
C LEU A 63 14.49 -2.34 1.98
N PHE A 64 14.40 -1.38 2.90
CA PHE A 64 13.18 -0.61 3.12
C PHE A 64 12.74 0.14 1.85
N THR A 65 13.67 0.83 1.17
CA THR A 65 13.37 1.55 -0.07
C THR A 65 12.86 0.60 -1.16
N THR A 66 13.48 -0.58 -1.29
CA THR A 66 13.06 -1.60 -2.26
C THR A 66 11.63 -2.07 -1.98
N GLU A 67 11.33 -2.41 -0.73
CA GLU A 67 10.02 -2.91 -0.32
C GLU A 67 8.92 -1.85 -0.47
N VAL A 68 9.17 -0.61 -0.06
CA VAL A 68 8.20 0.48 -0.24
C VAL A 68 7.95 0.76 -1.72
N THR A 69 8.99 0.75 -2.55
CA THR A 69 8.85 0.94 -4.01
C THR A 69 8.04 -0.19 -4.63
N ARG A 70 8.28 -1.44 -4.19
CA ARG A 70 7.54 -2.61 -4.65
C ARG A 70 6.06 -2.52 -4.29
N VAL A 71 5.73 -2.25 -3.01
CA VAL A 71 4.34 -2.12 -2.55
C VAL A 71 3.61 -0.97 -3.25
N ALA A 72 4.25 0.19 -3.39
CA ALA A 72 3.69 1.33 -4.09
C ALA A 72 3.36 1.00 -5.55
N ARG A 73 4.26 0.27 -6.23
CA ARG A 73 4.03 -0.20 -7.60
C ARG A 73 2.91 -1.23 -7.67
N GLU A 74 2.92 -2.25 -6.83
CA GLU A 74 1.92 -3.32 -6.84
C GLU A 74 0.52 -2.79 -6.56
N VAL A 75 0.33 -2.06 -5.46
CA VAL A 75 -0.99 -1.58 -5.03
C VAL A 75 -1.42 -0.36 -5.85
N GLY A 76 -0.50 0.58 -6.10
CA GLY A 76 -0.82 1.86 -6.72
C GLY A 76 -0.82 1.87 -8.25
N SER A 77 0.05 1.08 -8.90
CA SER A 77 0.18 1.09 -10.37
C SER A 77 -0.34 -0.18 -11.03
N GLU A 78 -0.06 -1.35 -10.45
CA GLU A 78 -0.45 -2.64 -11.04
C GLU A 78 -1.84 -3.10 -10.58
N GLY A 79 -2.42 -2.46 -9.56
CA GLY A 79 -3.71 -2.84 -8.98
C GLY A 79 -3.69 -4.21 -8.28
N ARG A 80 -2.51 -4.73 -7.96
CA ARG A 80 -2.32 -5.98 -7.21
C ARG A 80 -2.54 -5.70 -5.72
N LEU A 81 -3.78 -5.83 -5.30
CA LEU A 81 -4.21 -5.56 -3.93
C LEU A 81 -3.74 -6.64 -2.95
N GLY A 82 -3.35 -6.22 -1.75
CA GLY A 82 -2.88 -7.11 -0.67
C GLY A 82 -1.36 -7.22 -0.53
N GLY A 83 -0.59 -6.49 -1.35
CA GLY A 83 0.86 -6.38 -1.18
C GLY A 83 1.21 -5.66 0.12
N GLN A 84 2.15 -6.23 0.88
CA GLN A 84 2.68 -5.67 2.13
C GLN A 84 4.20 -5.67 2.11
N ALA A 85 4.81 -4.64 2.70
CA ALA A 85 6.24 -4.50 2.86
C ALA A 85 6.73 -5.44 3.97
N GLN A 86 7.80 -6.18 3.68
CA GLN A 86 8.45 -7.10 4.61
C GLN A 86 9.90 -6.70 4.81
N VAL A 87 10.17 -5.97 5.90
CA VAL A 87 11.51 -5.49 6.21
C VAL A 87 12.01 -6.21 7.48
N PRO A 88 12.78 -7.31 7.36
CA PRO A 88 13.31 -8.04 8.51
C PRO A 88 14.23 -7.18 9.38
N GLY A 89 14.24 -7.46 10.68
CA GLY A 89 15.17 -6.83 11.62
C GLY A 89 14.85 -5.39 12.01
N VAL A 90 13.76 -4.80 11.51
CA VAL A 90 13.36 -3.43 11.89
C VAL A 90 12.79 -3.38 13.31
N ALA A 91 13.18 -2.34 14.04
CA ALA A 91 12.68 -2.01 15.37
C ALA A 91 12.49 -0.50 15.52
N GLY A 92 11.77 -0.08 16.57
CA GLY A 92 11.46 1.33 16.83
C GLY A 92 10.80 2.00 15.63
N THR A 93 11.23 3.22 15.31
CA THR A 93 10.64 4.02 14.23
C THR A 93 10.62 3.31 12.86
N TRP A 94 11.60 2.46 12.55
CA TRP A 94 11.60 1.70 11.30
C TRP A 94 10.45 0.70 11.20
N ARG A 95 10.12 0.08 12.32
CA ARG A 95 8.97 -0.82 12.42
C ARG A 95 7.68 -0.03 12.27
N ASP A 96 7.54 1.08 12.99
CA ASP A 96 6.34 1.93 12.95
C ASP A 96 6.08 2.46 11.52
N LEU A 97 7.14 2.82 10.79
CA LEU A 97 7.04 3.24 9.39
C LEU A 97 6.59 2.09 8.47
N THR A 98 7.16 0.89 8.66
CA THR A 98 6.76 -0.30 7.88
C THR A 98 5.30 -0.65 8.15
N GLU A 99 4.87 -0.63 9.41
CA GLU A 99 3.49 -0.86 9.82
C GLU A 99 2.54 0.22 9.25
N SER A 100 2.97 1.49 9.21
CA SER A 100 2.19 2.58 8.63
C SER A 100 1.98 2.43 7.13
N VAL A 101 3.02 2.06 6.37
CA VAL A 101 2.91 1.77 4.93
C VAL A 101 1.97 0.58 4.70
N ASN A 102 2.09 -0.47 5.51
CA ASN A 102 1.24 -1.65 5.41
C ASN A 102 -0.22 -1.35 5.76
N ALA A 103 -0.47 -0.51 6.77
CA ALA A 103 -1.81 -0.07 7.13
C ALA A 103 -2.45 0.74 5.99
N MET A 104 -1.69 1.64 5.35
CA MET A 104 -2.17 2.40 4.20
C MET A 104 -2.52 1.47 3.02
N ALA A 105 -1.60 0.57 2.64
CA ALA A 105 -1.80 -0.38 1.54
C ALA A 105 -2.96 -1.36 1.81
N GLY A 106 -3.09 -1.83 3.05
CA GLY A 106 -4.16 -2.71 3.50
C GLY A 106 -5.52 -2.02 3.45
N ASN A 107 -5.62 -0.81 4.02
CA ASN A 107 -6.86 -0.04 3.98
C ASN A 107 -7.33 0.22 2.54
N LEU A 108 -6.44 0.67 1.65
CA LEU A 108 -6.79 0.88 0.24
C LEU A 108 -7.21 -0.42 -0.45
N THR A 109 -6.52 -1.53 -0.17
CA THR A 109 -6.88 -2.85 -0.69
C THR A 109 -8.30 -3.24 -0.31
N ASP A 110 -8.64 -3.16 0.98
CA ASP A 110 -9.94 -3.59 1.49
C ASP A 110 -11.06 -2.72 0.93
N GLN A 111 -10.81 -1.41 0.84
CA GLN A 111 -11.75 -0.42 0.32
C GLN A 111 -12.05 -0.66 -1.17
N VAL A 112 -11.02 -0.81 -2.00
CA VAL A 112 -11.19 -1.05 -3.44
C VAL A 112 -11.82 -2.42 -3.70
N ARG A 113 -11.43 -3.46 -2.94
CA ARG A 113 -12.00 -4.80 -3.10
C ARG A 113 -13.49 -4.82 -2.74
N SER A 114 -13.89 -4.16 -1.65
CA SER A 114 -15.32 -4.05 -1.27
C SER A 114 -16.14 -3.35 -2.36
N ILE A 115 -15.62 -2.29 -2.97
CA ILE A 115 -16.26 -1.62 -4.11
C ILE A 115 -16.38 -2.55 -5.32
N ALA A 116 -15.31 -3.28 -5.65
CA ALA A 116 -15.28 -4.19 -6.79
C ALA A 116 -16.29 -5.34 -6.63
N GLU A 117 -16.44 -5.88 -5.42
CA GLU A 117 -17.42 -6.93 -5.11
C GLU A 117 -18.85 -6.47 -5.34
N VAL A 118 -19.23 -5.31 -4.80
CA VAL A 118 -20.59 -4.77 -4.92
C VAL A 118 -20.91 -4.40 -6.36
N THR A 119 -19.98 -3.74 -7.06
CA THR A 119 -20.18 -3.40 -8.48
C THR A 119 -20.29 -4.64 -9.37
N THR A 120 -19.54 -5.70 -9.07
CA THR A 120 -19.66 -7.00 -9.75
C THR A 120 -21.00 -7.68 -9.45
N ALA A 121 -21.49 -7.62 -8.22
CA ALA A 121 -22.79 -8.17 -7.84
C ALA A 121 -23.93 -7.48 -8.58
N VAL A 122 -23.90 -6.14 -8.60
CA VAL A 122 -24.86 -5.30 -9.34
C VAL A 122 -24.85 -5.64 -10.82
N ALA A 123 -23.67 -5.80 -11.43
CA ALA A 123 -23.55 -6.21 -12.83
C ALA A 123 -24.13 -7.60 -13.12
N LYS A 124 -24.19 -8.48 -12.12
CA LYS A 124 -24.82 -9.81 -12.19
C LYS A 124 -26.32 -9.78 -11.83
N GLY A 125 -26.88 -8.59 -11.55
CA GLY A 125 -28.28 -8.41 -11.19
C GLY A 125 -28.60 -8.59 -9.70
N ASP A 126 -27.59 -8.77 -8.84
CA ASP A 126 -27.80 -8.78 -7.39
C ASP A 126 -27.73 -7.34 -6.85
N LEU A 127 -28.90 -6.73 -6.71
CA LEU A 127 -29.09 -5.37 -6.20
C LEU A 127 -29.26 -5.31 -4.68
N THR A 128 -29.07 -6.44 -3.99
CA THR A 128 -29.14 -6.50 -2.52
C THR A 128 -27.81 -6.19 -1.85
N GLN A 129 -26.70 -6.26 -2.60
CA GLN A 129 -25.36 -6.01 -2.07
C GLN A 129 -25.10 -4.52 -1.86
N LYS A 130 -24.43 -4.20 -0.75
CA LYS A 130 -24.01 -2.84 -0.38
C LYS A 130 -22.58 -2.83 0.10
N ILE A 131 -21.90 -1.73 -0.14
CA ILE A 131 -20.60 -1.48 0.47
C ILE A 131 -20.85 -1.18 1.95
N THR A 132 -20.33 -2.02 2.84
CA THR A 132 -20.54 -1.91 4.29
C THR A 132 -19.29 -1.47 5.04
N VAL A 133 -18.11 -1.69 4.46
CA VAL A 133 -16.82 -1.34 5.08
C VAL A 133 -16.76 0.12 5.53
N ASP A 134 -16.17 0.37 6.69
CA ASP A 134 -16.01 1.72 7.23
C ASP A 134 -14.94 2.48 6.45
N VAL A 135 -15.32 3.66 5.95
CA VAL A 135 -14.50 4.50 5.09
C VAL A 135 -14.75 5.96 5.43
N LYS A 136 -13.74 6.79 5.15
CA LYS A 136 -13.75 8.21 5.48
C LYS A 136 -13.34 9.03 4.27
N GLY A 137 -13.62 10.34 4.31
CA GLY A 137 -13.25 11.29 3.26
C GLY A 137 -13.84 10.92 1.90
N GLU A 138 -13.03 11.04 0.85
CA GLU A 138 -13.45 10.81 -0.55
C GLU A 138 -13.98 9.39 -0.80
N LEU A 139 -13.47 8.39 -0.06
CA LEU A 139 -13.97 7.02 -0.20
C LEU A 139 -15.33 6.80 0.45
N LEU A 140 -15.69 7.60 1.47
CA LEU A 140 -17.05 7.59 2.00
C LEU A 140 -18.05 8.18 1.00
N GLU A 141 -17.67 9.26 0.32
CA GLU A 141 -18.49 9.84 -0.74
C GLU A 141 -18.69 8.85 -1.90
N LEU A 142 -17.61 8.16 -2.31
CA LEU A 142 -17.68 7.11 -3.33
C LEU A 142 -18.59 5.95 -2.89
N LYS A 143 -18.41 5.44 -1.66
CA LYS A 143 -19.28 4.41 -1.06
C LYS A 143 -20.76 4.82 -1.12
N ASN A 144 -21.07 6.03 -0.66
CA ASN A 144 -22.44 6.52 -0.60
C ASN A 144 -23.04 6.68 -2.00
N THR A 145 -22.25 7.18 -2.95
CA THR A 145 -22.65 7.31 -4.35
C THR A 145 -23.00 5.95 -4.96
N ILE A 146 -22.13 4.95 -4.79
CA ILE A 146 -22.37 3.58 -5.28
C ILE A 146 -23.59 2.97 -4.60
N ASN A 147 -23.69 3.06 -3.27
CA ASN A 147 -24.84 2.52 -2.55
C ASN A 147 -26.16 3.16 -3.02
N THR A 148 -26.17 4.48 -3.24
CA THR A 148 -27.34 5.20 -3.77
C THR A 148 -27.70 4.70 -5.18
N MET A 149 -26.71 4.50 -6.05
CA MET A 149 -26.92 3.92 -7.37
C MET A 149 -27.56 2.52 -7.27
N VAL A 150 -27.12 1.69 -6.33
CA VAL A 150 -27.74 0.36 -6.09
C VAL A 150 -29.19 0.49 -5.64
N ASP A 151 -29.52 1.44 -4.75
CA ASP A 151 -30.90 1.68 -4.30
C ASP A 151 -31.82 2.11 -5.46
N GLN A 152 -31.32 3.00 -6.31
CA GLN A 152 -32.04 3.48 -7.48
C GLN A 152 -32.29 2.36 -8.49
N LEU A 153 -31.27 1.54 -8.76
CA LEU A 153 -31.39 0.36 -9.61
C LEU A 153 -32.42 -0.65 -9.06
N SER A 154 -32.37 -0.92 -7.75
CA SER A 154 -33.31 -1.86 -7.11
C SER A 154 -34.74 -1.36 -7.24
N SER A 155 -34.96 -0.08 -6.95
CA SER A 155 -36.30 0.54 -7.05
C SER A 155 -36.84 0.52 -8.48
N PHE A 156 -35.96 0.75 -9.48
CA PHE A 156 -36.35 0.65 -10.88
C PHE A 156 -36.71 -0.78 -11.29
N ALA A 157 -35.94 -1.78 -10.85
CA ALA A 157 -36.23 -3.19 -11.14
C ALA A 157 -37.59 -3.63 -10.56
N ASP A 158 -37.91 -3.18 -9.34
CA ASP A 158 -39.21 -3.42 -8.71
C ASP A 158 -40.34 -2.79 -9.50
N GLU A 159 -40.14 -1.55 -9.98
CA GLU A 159 -41.15 -0.80 -10.72
C GLU A 159 -41.41 -1.38 -12.12
N VAL A 160 -40.36 -1.79 -12.83
CA VAL A 160 -40.49 -2.53 -14.09
C VAL A 160 -41.26 -3.83 -13.88
N THR A 161 -40.98 -4.55 -12.80
CA THR A 161 -41.69 -5.80 -12.46
C THR A 161 -43.17 -5.53 -12.15
N ARG A 162 -43.49 -4.43 -11.45
CA ARG A 162 -44.86 -4.00 -11.16
C ARG A 162 -45.61 -3.65 -12.44
N VAL A 163 -45.06 -2.77 -13.27
CA VAL A 163 -45.69 -2.33 -14.52
C VAL A 163 -45.89 -3.50 -15.48
N ALA A 164 -44.91 -4.41 -15.59
CA ALA A 164 -45.04 -5.62 -16.40
C ALA A 164 -46.20 -6.51 -15.93
N ARG A 165 -46.42 -6.63 -14.61
CA ARG A 165 -47.55 -7.37 -14.04
C ARG A 165 -48.89 -6.69 -14.33
N GLU A 166 -48.98 -5.38 -14.15
CA GLU A 166 -50.21 -4.60 -14.40
C GLU A 166 -50.64 -4.67 -15.87
N VAL A 167 -49.68 -4.47 -16.77
CA VAL A 167 -49.95 -4.49 -18.22
C VAL A 167 -50.22 -5.90 -18.72
N GLY A 168 -49.42 -6.89 -18.29
CA GLY A 168 -49.48 -8.25 -18.82
C GLY A 168 -50.53 -9.14 -18.18
N SER A 169 -50.63 -9.12 -16.85
CA SER A 169 -51.50 -10.03 -16.09
C SER A 169 -52.84 -9.39 -15.70
N GLU A 170 -52.84 -8.09 -15.40
CA GLU A 170 -54.04 -7.38 -14.92
C GLU A 170 -54.76 -6.60 -16.02
N GLY A 171 -54.16 -6.47 -17.21
CA GLY A 171 -54.73 -5.76 -18.36
C GLY A 171 -54.91 -4.25 -18.14
N ARG A 172 -54.23 -3.68 -17.13
CA ARG A 172 -54.27 -2.25 -16.81
C ARG A 172 -53.20 -1.52 -17.64
N LEU A 173 -53.64 -0.73 -18.60
CA LEU A 173 -52.75 0.07 -19.46
C LEU A 173 -52.58 1.48 -18.91
N GLY A 174 -51.37 2.05 -19.06
CA GLY A 174 -51.07 3.45 -18.74
C GLY A 174 -50.38 3.69 -17.39
N GLY A 175 -49.95 2.65 -16.67
CA GLY A 175 -49.11 2.80 -15.48
C GLY A 175 -47.73 3.37 -15.84
N GLN A 176 -47.36 4.48 -15.22
CA GLN A 176 -46.02 5.06 -15.34
C GLN A 176 -45.15 4.59 -14.18
N ALA A 177 -43.86 4.38 -14.45
CA ALA A 177 -42.87 4.12 -13.43
C ALA A 177 -42.64 5.38 -12.60
N GLN A 178 -42.64 5.28 -11.27
CA GLN A 178 -42.24 6.38 -10.38
C GLN A 178 -41.18 5.90 -9.41
N VAL A 179 -39.94 6.33 -9.65
CA VAL A 179 -38.82 6.07 -8.75
C VAL A 179 -38.46 7.36 -8.00
N PRO A 180 -38.60 7.42 -6.66
CA PRO A 180 -38.24 8.60 -5.89
C PRO A 180 -36.73 8.88 -5.91
N GLY A 181 -36.35 10.17 -5.92
CA GLY A 181 -34.95 10.57 -5.74
C GLY A 181 -34.00 10.31 -6.93
N VAL A 182 -34.56 10.03 -8.12
CA VAL A 182 -33.78 9.86 -9.35
C VAL A 182 -33.72 11.14 -10.18
N ALA A 183 -32.66 11.31 -10.98
CA ALA A 183 -32.44 12.45 -11.85
C ALA A 183 -31.79 12.03 -13.19
N GLY A 184 -31.80 12.91 -14.18
CA GLY A 184 -31.24 12.62 -15.51
C GLY A 184 -32.01 11.50 -16.22
N THR A 185 -31.28 10.64 -16.95
CA THR A 185 -31.87 9.50 -17.69
C THR A 185 -32.79 8.64 -16.82
N TRP A 186 -32.50 8.50 -15.54
CA TRP A 186 -33.32 7.73 -14.60
C TRP A 186 -34.73 8.26 -14.37
N ARG A 187 -34.96 9.57 -14.54
CA ARG A 187 -36.27 10.19 -14.38
C ARG A 187 -37.13 10.02 -15.63
N ASP A 188 -36.48 9.85 -16.78
CA ASP A 188 -37.13 9.80 -18.08
C ASP A 188 -37.50 8.34 -18.48
N LEU A 189 -37.16 7.35 -17.65
CA LEU A 189 -37.48 5.92 -17.76
C LEU A 189 -38.63 5.52 -16.83
#